data_AF-A0A6J4HD95-F1
#
_entry.id   AF-A0A6J4HD95-F1
#
_cell.length_a   1.000
_cell.length_b   1.000
_cell.length_c   1.000
_cell.angle_alpha   90.00
_cell.angle_beta   90.00
_cell.angle_gamma   90.00
#
_symmetry.space_group_name_H-M   'P 1'
#
loop_
_entity.id
_entity.type
_entity.pdbx_description
1 polymer ?
#
loop_
_entity_poly.entity_id
_entity_poly.type
_entity_poly.pdbx_seq_one_letter_code
_entity_poly.pdbx_strand_id
1 'polypeptide(L)'
;MGRSLQQLGPAWTVVHAVPVGRGTSDIDHVLIGPGGVFTLNTKRHAGQRVWAAGTAFLVGGRKQPHLRNALHEAERASKLLSTVVGRPVEVHGVIVVVDAKSVVVKERHPRVAVLEQHQLVRWLQRRRPSLDREDVEAVSSAAVQASTWHRNPVESTDPALLEQRYAALRAQVNHARRRRVGWTLAGFAATVISIAVFLPGLVAAILT
;
A
#
# COMPACT_ATOMS: atom_id res chain seq x y z
N MET A 1 6.72 -8.11 1.51
CA MET A 1 5.60 -8.04 2.46
C MET A 1 5.06 -9.43 2.83
N GLY A 2 4.52 -10.21 1.89
CA GLY A 2 3.89 -11.52 2.18
C GLY A 2 4.70 -12.47 3.07
N ARG A 3 5.99 -12.68 2.79
CA ARG A 3 6.87 -13.52 3.62
C ARG A 3 7.02 -13.06 5.08
N SER A 4 6.97 -11.76 5.34
CA SER A 4 7.09 -11.22 6.70
C SER A 4 5.82 -11.50 7.52
N LEU A 5 4.64 -11.50 6.88
CA LEU A 5 3.37 -11.72 7.56
C LEU A 5 3.15 -13.18 7.99
N GLN A 6 3.81 -14.14 7.31
CA GLN A 6 3.79 -15.56 7.69
C GLN A 6 4.35 -15.82 9.11
N GLN A 7 5.07 -14.86 9.68
CA GLN A 7 5.68 -14.96 11.01
C GLN A 7 4.72 -14.62 12.16
N LEU A 8 3.50 -14.14 11.88
CA LEU A 8 2.55 -13.70 12.91
C LEU A 8 1.96 -14.86 13.73
N GLY A 9 2.07 -16.10 13.25
CA GLY A 9 1.55 -17.29 13.91
C GLY A 9 0.05 -17.51 13.66
N PRO A 10 -0.53 -18.60 14.18
CA PRO A 10 -1.88 -19.07 13.83
C PRO A 10 -3.01 -18.20 14.39
N ALA A 11 -2.73 -17.35 15.39
CA ALA A 11 -3.73 -16.44 15.95
C ALA A 11 -4.05 -15.24 15.04
N TRP A 12 -3.35 -15.11 13.91
CA TRP A 12 -3.54 -14.02 12.96
C TRP A 12 -4.09 -14.52 11.64
N THR A 13 -5.17 -13.90 11.20
CA THR A 13 -5.73 -14.04 9.85
C THR A 13 -5.18 -12.91 8.97
N VAL A 14 -4.71 -13.24 7.78
CA VAL A 14 -4.25 -12.28 6.77
C VAL A 14 -5.08 -12.44 5.51
N VAL A 15 -5.85 -11.41 5.17
CA VAL A 15 -6.60 -11.34 3.91
C VAL A 15 -5.84 -10.43 2.96
N HIS A 16 -5.61 -10.91 1.73
CA HIS A 16 -4.82 -10.21 0.73
C HIS A 16 -5.69 -9.57 -0.35
N ALA A 17 -5.21 -8.45 -0.89
CA ALA A 17 -5.73 -7.82 -2.11
C ALA A 17 -7.26 -7.72 -2.11
N VAL A 18 -7.77 -6.99 -1.12
CA VAL A 18 -9.21 -6.92 -0.86
C VAL A 18 -9.79 -5.73 -1.63
N PRO A 19 -10.59 -5.97 -2.67
CA PRO A 19 -11.13 -4.89 -3.48
C PRO A 19 -12.26 -4.20 -2.72
N VAL A 20 -12.22 -2.87 -2.62
CA VAL A 20 -13.17 -2.12 -1.78
C VAL A 20 -13.94 -1.05 -2.56
N GLY A 21 -15.24 -0.93 -2.28
CA GLY A 21 -16.12 0.04 -2.94
C GLY A 21 -16.65 -0.49 -4.28
N ARG A 22 -16.51 0.28 -5.37
CA ARG A 22 -16.90 -0.14 -6.74
C ARG A 22 -15.75 -0.83 -7.50
N GLY A 23 -14.75 -1.39 -6.79
CA GLY A 23 -13.59 -2.05 -7.39
C GLY A 23 -12.52 -1.11 -7.97
N THR A 24 -12.50 0.17 -7.59
CA THR A 24 -11.51 1.16 -8.09
C THR A 24 -10.33 1.39 -7.16
N SER A 25 -10.31 0.73 -5.99
CA SER A 25 -9.22 0.81 -5.02
C SER A 25 -9.15 -0.48 -4.22
N ASP A 26 -7.95 -1.03 -4.07
CA ASP A 26 -7.72 -2.28 -3.33
C ASP A 26 -6.95 -1.98 -2.04
N ILE A 27 -7.32 -2.69 -0.98
CA ILE A 27 -6.58 -2.76 0.28
C ILE A 27 -5.51 -3.84 0.09
N ASP A 28 -4.22 -3.50 0.27
CA ASP A 28 -3.16 -4.49 0.01
C ASP A 28 -3.34 -5.70 0.93
N HIS A 29 -3.57 -5.46 2.22
CA HIS A 29 -3.77 -6.51 3.23
C HIS A 29 -4.69 -6.05 4.36
N VAL A 30 -5.55 -6.95 4.85
CA VAL A 30 -6.28 -6.82 6.12
C VAL A 30 -5.75 -7.88 7.08
N LEU A 31 -5.33 -7.46 8.27
CA LEU A 31 -4.83 -8.33 9.32
C LEU A 31 -5.81 -8.32 10.49
N ILE A 32 -6.16 -9.51 10.98
CA ILE A 32 -7.05 -9.72 12.10
C ILE A 32 -6.32 -10.60 13.12
N GLY A 33 -6.24 -10.17 14.37
CA GLY A 33 -5.66 -10.97 15.43
C GLY A 33 -5.91 -10.36 16.81
N PRO A 34 -5.31 -10.92 17.88
CA PRO A 34 -5.60 -10.49 19.25
C PRO A 34 -5.37 -9.00 19.48
N GLY A 35 -4.39 -8.41 18.79
CA GLY A 35 -4.05 -6.99 18.90
C GLY A 35 -4.99 -6.01 18.19
N GLY A 36 -6.00 -6.50 17.47
CA GLY A 36 -6.99 -5.72 16.72
C GLY A 36 -7.05 -6.03 15.22
N VAL A 37 -7.75 -5.17 14.48
CA VAL A 37 -7.88 -5.24 13.02
C VAL A 37 -7.09 -4.11 12.36
N PHE A 38 -6.34 -4.44 11.30
CA PHE A 38 -5.46 -3.50 10.62
C PHE A 38 -5.57 -3.57 9.10
N THR A 39 -5.60 -2.43 8.42
CA THR A 39 -5.31 -2.33 6.98
C THR A 39 -3.85 -1.97 6.79
N LEU A 40 -3.14 -2.66 5.89
CA LEU A 40 -1.74 -2.42 5.63
C LEU A 40 -1.56 -1.91 4.23
N ASN A 41 -0.83 -0.80 4.10
CA ASN A 41 -0.43 -0.26 2.82
C ASN A 41 1.10 -0.15 2.74
N THR A 42 1.70 -0.73 1.70
CA THR A 42 3.16 -0.69 1.53
C THR A 42 3.59 0.47 0.66
N LYS A 43 4.50 1.32 1.15
CA LYS A 43 5.08 2.43 0.39
C LYS A 43 6.58 2.28 0.25
N ARG A 44 7.03 2.08 -0.99
CA ARG A 44 8.45 2.02 -1.32
C ARG A 44 8.99 3.41 -1.64
N HIS A 45 9.97 3.86 -0.86
CA HIS A 45 10.58 5.19 -1.00
C HIS A 45 12.12 5.09 -1.03
N ALA A 46 12.63 4.31 -1.98
CA ALA A 46 14.05 3.97 -2.14
C ALA A 46 14.98 5.20 -2.01
N GLY A 47 15.88 5.20 -1.02
CA GLY A 47 16.87 6.25 -0.81
C GLY A 47 16.32 7.61 -0.34
N GLN A 48 15.01 7.73 -0.15
CA GLN A 48 14.37 8.97 0.29
C GLN A 48 14.22 9.01 1.81
N ARG A 49 14.27 10.21 2.39
CA ARG A 49 13.92 10.42 3.80
C ARG A 49 12.41 10.53 3.94
N VAL A 50 11.84 9.77 4.86
CA VAL A 50 10.42 9.83 5.22
C VAL A 50 10.29 10.48 6.59
N TRP A 51 9.33 11.40 6.70
CA TRP A 51 9.02 12.08 7.94
C TRP A 51 7.51 12.12 8.14
N ALA A 52 7.04 11.81 9.35
CA ALA A 52 5.63 11.88 9.69
C ALA A 52 5.43 12.58 11.04
N ALA A 53 4.41 13.43 11.12
CA ALA A 53 3.94 14.04 12.36
C ALA A 53 2.44 14.35 12.26
N GLY A 54 1.65 13.83 13.19
CA GLY A 54 0.20 14.02 13.21
C GLY A 54 -0.42 13.55 11.89
N THR A 55 -0.92 14.48 11.08
CA THR A 55 -1.52 14.21 9.75
C THR A 55 -0.56 14.44 8.57
N ALA A 56 0.63 14.97 8.82
CA ALA A 56 1.63 15.26 7.79
C ALA A 56 2.50 14.03 7.51
N PHE A 57 2.66 13.72 6.23
CA PHE A 57 3.58 12.70 5.73
C PHE A 57 4.42 13.31 4.62
N LEU A 58 5.74 13.37 4.81
CA LEU A 58 6.70 13.94 3.87
C LEU A 58 7.63 12.84 3.33
N VAL A 59 7.94 12.91 2.03
CA VAL A 59 8.93 12.06 1.37
C VAL A 59 9.88 12.96 0.60
N GLY A 60 11.17 12.90 0.93
CA GLY A 60 12.16 13.80 0.32
C GLY A 60 11.82 15.29 0.50
N GLY A 61 11.14 15.64 1.60
CA GLY A 61 10.67 17.00 1.90
C GLY A 61 9.34 17.40 1.25
N ARG A 62 8.73 16.55 0.41
CA ARG A 62 7.44 16.85 -0.24
C ARG A 62 6.27 16.16 0.45
N LYS A 63 5.18 16.88 0.66
CA LYS A 63 3.95 16.36 1.28
C LYS A 63 3.29 15.31 0.39
N GLN A 64 2.90 14.20 1.01
CA GLN A 64 2.20 13.09 0.38
C GLN A 64 0.89 12.81 1.12
N PRO A 65 -0.17 12.35 0.43
CA PRO A 65 -1.47 12.09 1.04
C PRO A 65 -1.57 10.71 1.73
N HIS A 66 -0.45 10.05 2.03
CA HIS A 66 -0.45 8.65 2.46
C HIS A 66 -1.22 8.41 3.75
N LEU A 67 -1.10 9.28 4.76
CA LEU A 67 -1.86 9.18 6.02
C LEU A 67 -3.36 9.29 5.80
N ARG A 68 -3.80 10.30 5.04
CA ARG A 68 -5.22 10.50 4.71
C ARG A 68 -5.79 9.27 3.99
N ASN A 69 -5.06 8.74 3.01
CA ASN A 69 -5.51 7.59 2.24
C ASN A 69 -5.62 6.33 3.12
N ALA A 70 -4.62 6.07 3.98
CA ALA A 70 -4.64 4.94 4.91
C ALA A 70 -5.77 5.05 5.94
N LEU A 71 -6.10 6.27 6.39
CA LEU A 71 -7.23 6.50 7.27
C LEU A 71 -8.56 6.15 6.59
N HIS A 72 -8.81 6.66 5.38
CA HIS A 72 -10.02 6.34 4.63
C HIS A 72 -10.15 4.85 4.31
N GLU A 73 -9.02 4.19 4.07
CA GLU A 73 -8.96 2.74 3.86
C GLU A 73 -9.40 1.97 5.10
N ALA A 74 -8.88 2.34 6.27
CA ALA A 74 -9.27 1.77 7.56
C ALA A 74 -10.75 2.06 7.90
N GLU A 75 -11.23 3.28 7.70
CA GLU A 75 -12.64 3.66 7.91
C GLU A 75 -13.58 2.83 7.03
N ARG A 76 -13.21 2.61 5.77
CA ARG A 76 -14.00 1.80 4.84
C ARG A 76 -14.04 0.34 5.27
N ALA A 77 -12.90 -0.24 5.62
CA ALA A 77 -12.83 -1.61 6.12
C ALA A 77 -13.65 -1.78 7.41
N SER A 78 -13.53 -0.83 8.33
CA SER A 78 -14.32 -0.78 9.56
C SER A 78 -15.81 -0.82 9.27
N LYS A 79 -16.30 0.03 8.35
CA LYS A 79 -17.73 0.06 7.99
C LYS A 79 -18.22 -1.26 7.41
N LEU A 80 -17.46 -1.85 6.48
CA LEU A 80 -17.83 -3.09 5.80
C LEU A 80 -17.87 -4.28 6.78
N LEU A 81 -16.80 -4.45 7.56
CA LEU A 81 -16.73 -5.50 8.58
C LEU A 81 -17.82 -5.32 9.64
N SER A 82 -18.06 -4.09 10.11
CA SER A 82 -19.10 -3.83 11.12
C SER A 82 -20.49 -4.21 10.64
N THR A 83 -20.76 -4.04 9.33
CA THR A 83 -22.05 -4.38 8.72
C THR A 83 -22.27 -5.88 8.71
N VAL A 84 -21.25 -6.67 8.36
CA VAL A 84 -21.36 -8.13 8.29
C VAL A 84 -21.33 -8.78 9.67
N VAL A 85 -20.50 -8.26 10.59
CA VAL A 85 -20.37 -8.79 11.96
C VAL A 85 -21.55 -8.34 12.85
N GLY A 86 -22.28 -7.29 12.47
CA GLY A 86 -23.47 -6.79 13.19
C GLY A 86 -23.16 -5.91 14.41
N ARG A 87 -21.91 -5.49 14.59
CA ARG A 87 -21.45 -4.61 15.67
C ARG A 87 -20.23 -3.78 15.24
N PRO A 88 -19.87 -2.70 15.95
CA PRO A 88 -18.70 -1.90 15.60
C PRO A 88 -17.39 -2.71 15.61
N VAL A 89 -16.68 -2.69 14.49
CA VAL A 89 -15.34 -3.26 14.31
C VAL A 89 -14.37 -2.11 14.05
N GLU A 90 -13.50 -1.82 15.01
CA GLU A 90 -12.48 -0.80 14.85
C GLU A 90 -11.31 -1.31 13.99
N VAL A 91 -11.01 -0.57 12.92
CA VAL A 91 -9.86 -0.86 12.05
C VAL A 91 -8.86 0.29 12.11
N HIS A 92 -7.58 -0.06 12.22
CA HIS A 92 -6.45 0.87 12.24
C HIS A 92 -5.65 0.78 10.94
N GLY A 93 -5.22 1.92 10.41
CA GLY A 93 -4.34 1.95 9.24
C GLY A 93 -2.88 1.70 9.63
N VAL A 94 -2.12 1.04 8.76
CA VAL A 94 -0.68 0.83 8.92
C VAL A 94 0.00 1.13 7.60
N ILE A 95 0.84 2.16 7.58
CA ILE A 95 1.72 2.47 6.46
C ILE A 95 3.06 1.81 6.74
N VAL A 96 3.47 0.91 5.85
CA VAL A 96 4.76 0.23 5.96
C VAL A 96 5.71 0.78 4.91
N VAL A 97 6.75 1.44 5.38
CA VAL A 97 7.77 2.08 4.55
C VAL A 97 8.88 1.07 4.25
N VAL A 98 9.22 0.97 2.97
CA VAL A 98 10.24 0.04 2.45
C VAL A 98 11.33 0.81 1.71
N ASP A 99 12.59 0.42 1.90
CA ASP A 99 13.81 0.95 1.28
C ASP A 99 14.08 2.45 1.49
N ALA A 100 13.43 3.10 2.46
CA ALA A 100 13.71 4.49 2.78
C ALA A 100 15.13 4.67 3.36
N LYS A 101 15.74 5.83 3.09
CA LYS A 101 17.03 6.21 3.72
C LYS A 101 16.89 6.35 5.24
N SER A 102 15.74 6.85 5.70
CA SER A 102 15.40 6.98 7.11
C SER A 102 13.90 7.21 7.25
N VAL A 103 13.29 6.70 8.32
CA VAL A 103 11.90 7.00 8.69
C VAL A 103 11.88 7.66 10.06
N VAL A 104 11.36 8.88 10.13
CA VAL A 104 11.24 9.65 11.37
C VAL A 104 9.77 9.94 11.64
N VAL A 105 9.25 9.40 12.75
CA VAL A 105 7.89 9.70 13.23
C VAL A 105 8.02 10.60 14.46
N LYS A 106 7.77 11.91 14.29
CA LYS A 106 7.87 12.89 15.38
C LYS A 106 6.63 12.88 16.27
N GLU A 107 5.46 12.69 15.67
CA GLU A 107 4.18 12.62 16.36
C GLU A 107 3.34 11.52 15.72
N ARG A 108 2.72 10.68 16.56
CA ARG A 108 1.93 9.54 16.09
C ARG A 108 0.51 9.97 15.76
N HIS A 109 -0.02 9.47 14.65
CA HIS A 109 -1.44 9.57 14.37
C HIS A 109 -2.23 8.57 15.23
N PRO A 110 -3.38 8.93 15.81
CA PRO A 110 -4.12 8.05 16.73
C PRO A 110 -4.66 6.78 16.04
N ARG A 111 -5.04 6.88 14.76
CA ARG A 111 -5.67 5.78 13.99
C ARG A 111 -4.77 5.15 12.93
N VAL A 112 -3.56 5.69 12.70
CA VAL A 112 -2.68 5.23 11.63
C VAL A 112 -1.24 5.11 12.12
N ALA A 113 -0.67 3.91 12.05
CA ALA A 113 0.74 3.68 12.36
C ALA A 113 1.61 3.88 11.11
N VAL A 114 2.80 4.45 11.28
CA VAL A 114 3.86 4.50 10.25
C VAL A 114 5.03 3.70 10.76
N LEU A 115 5.39 2.64 10.05
CA LEU A 115 6.41 1.67 10.47
C LEU A 115 7.39 1.40 9.34
N GLU A 116 8.62 1.07 9.70
CA GLU A 116 9.52 0.41 8.76
C GLU A 116 9.17 -1.09 8.67
N GLN A 117 9.48 -1.71 7.53
CA GLN A 117 9.13 -3.12 7.27
C GLN A 117 9.61 -4.07 8.37
N HIS A 118 10.83 -3.88 8.88
CA HIS A 118 11.41 -4.74 9.91
C HIS A 118 10.73 -4.60 11.28
N GLN A 119 9.97 -3.52 11.50
CA GLN A 119 9.27 -3.25 12.76
C GLN A 119 7.89 -3.91 12.82
N LEU A 120 7.29 -4.20 11.66
CA LEU A 120 5.88 -4.56 11.52
C LEU A 120 5.46 -5.76 12.39
N VAL A 121 6.12 -6.91 12.24
CA VAL A 121 5.75 -8.16 12.93
C VAL A 121 5.83 -7.99 14.44
N ARG A 122 6.95 -7.47 14.91
CA ARG A 122 7.19 -7.19 16.34
C ARG A 122 6.21 -6.16 16.89
N TRP A 123 5.85 -5.15 16.10
CA TRP A 123 4.87 -4.13 16.50
C TRP A 123 3.48 -4.76 16.68
N LEU A 124 3.04 -5.61 15.74
CA LEU A 124 1.77 -6.33 15.81
C LEU A 124 1.72 -7.28 17.01
N GLN A 125 2.77 -8.08 17.23
CA GLN A 125 2.84 -9.05 18.33
C GLN A 125 2.86 -8.40 19.72
N ARG A 126 3.35 -7.16 19.84
CA ARG A 126 3.40 -6.42 21.12
C ARG A 126 2.14 -5.62 21.41
N ARG A 127 1.16 -5.62 20.52
CA ARG A 127 -0.13 -4.98 20.78
C ARG A 127 -0.76 -5.67 21.99
N ARG A 128 -1.27 -4.86 22.93
CA ARG A 128 -2.12 -5.40 23.99
C ARG A 128 -3.34 -6.08 23.34
N PRO A 129 -3.72 -7.29 23.78
CA PRO A 129 -4.93 -7.92 23.28
C PRO A 129 -6.13 -7.00 23.47
N SER A 130 -6.84 -6.71 22.39
CA SER A 130 -8.06 -5.90 22.36
C SER A 130 -9.26 -6.66 21.81
N LEU A 131 -9.02 -7.80 21.17
CA LEU A 131 -10.04 -8.74 20.71
C LEU A 131 -9.81 -10.07 21.42
N ASP A 132 -10.89 -10.66 21.92
CA ASP A 132 -10.86 -12.05 22.39
C ASP A 132 -10.91 -13.02 21.20
N ARG A 133 -10.91 -14.31 21.51
CA ARG A 133 -10.87 -15.35 20.49
C ARG A 133 -12.14 -15.38 19.63
N GLU A 134 -13.31 -15.23 20.24
CA GLU A 134 -14.60 -15.24 19.54
C GLU A 134 -14.70 -14.05 18.59
N ASP A 135 -14.22 -12.88 19.03
CA ASP A 135 -14.13 -11.68 18.22
C ASP A 135 -13.20 -11.84 17.02
N VAL A 136 -12.01 -12.41 17.24
CA VAL A 136 -11.06 -12.70 16.16
C VAL A 136 -11.67 -13.64 15.14
N GLU A 137 -12.35 -14.71 15.58
CA GLU A 137 -12.98 -15.70 14.71
C GLU A 137 -14.15 -15.10 13.91
N ALA A 138 -15.03 -14.32 14.55
CA ALA A 138 -16.15 -13.64 13.91
C ALA A 138 -15.70 -12.64 12.84
N VAL A 139 -14.74 -11.77 13.18
CA VAL A 139 -14.21 -10.77 12.24
C VAL A 139 -13.41 -11.43 11.11
N SER A 140 -12.64 -12.48 11.42
CA SER A 140 -11.90 -13.24 10.39
C SER A 140 -12.87 -13.90 9.40
N SER A 141 -13.93 -14.53 9.90
CA SER A 141 -14.95 -15.19 9.08
C SER A 141 -15.67 -14.21 8.17
N ALA A 142 -15.97 -13.00 8.65
CA ALA A 142 -16.49 -11.93 7.81
C ALA A 142 -15.46 -11.47 6.77
N ALA A 143 -14.20 -11.29 7.17
CA ALA A 143 -13.15 -10.75 6.31
C ALA A 143 -12.77 -11.67 5.15
N VAL A 144 -12.87 -13.00 5.28
CA VAL A 144 -12.56 -13.94 4.20
C VAL A 144 -13.66 -14.04 3.13
N GLN A 145 -14.87 -13.59 3.43
CA GLN A 145 -15.97 -13.58 2.46
C GLN A 145 -15.79 -12.44 1.45
N ALA A 146 -15.68 -12.76 0.17
CA ALA A 146 -15.55 -11.76 -0.89
C ALA A 146 -16.73 -10.77 -0.94
N SER A 147 -17.94 -11.24 -0.61
CA SER A 147 -19.17 -10.44 -0.51
C SER A 147 -19.11 -9.35 0.56
N THR A 148 -18.29 -9.50 1.60
CA THR A 148 -18.06 -8.46 2.61
C THR A 148 -17.52 -7.18 1.99
N TRP A 149 -16.71 -7.33 0.94
CA TRP A 149 -15.97 -6.25 0.33
C TRP A 149 -16.63 -5.72 -0.95
N HIS A 150 -17.51 -6.53 -1.55
CA HIS A 150 -18.23 -6.25 -2.79
C HIS A 150 -19.74 -6.19 -2.57
N ARG A 151 -20.37 -5.07 -2.93
CA ARG A 151 -21.83 -4.97 -3.03
C ARG A 151 -22.42 -5.77 -4.20
N ASN A 152 -21.60 -6.13 -5.17
CA ASN A 152 -21.98 -6.96 -6.31
C ASN A 152 -20.86 -7.99 -6.49
N PRO A 153 -21.03 -9.23 -6.00
CA PRO A 153 -20.18 -10.31 -6.48
C PRO A 153 -20.38 -10.30 -8.00
N VAL A 154 -19.31 -10.22 -8.78
CA VAL A 154 -19.43 -10.50 -10.21
C VAL A 154 -19.98 -11.93 -10.27
N GLU A 155 -21.26 -12.00 -10.60
CA GLU A 155 -22.04 -13.18 -10.91
C GLU A 155 -21.11 -14.18 -11.59
N SER A 156 -20.86 -15.30 -10.90
CA SER A 156 -20.03 -16.45 -11.31
C SER A 156 -19.42 -16.29 -12.71
N THR A 157 -18.23 -15.69 -12.76
CA THR A 157 -17.59 -15.32 -14.02
C THR A 157 -17.29 -16.60 -14.81
N ASP A 158 -17.86 -16.71 -16.00
CA ASP A 158 -17.37 -17.60 -17.05
C ASP A 158 -15.83 -17.48 -17.10
N PRO A 159 -15.06 -18.54 -16.75
CA PRO A 159 -13.61 -18.49 -16.67
C PRO A 159 -12.97 -17.93 -17.94
N ALA A 160 -13.58 -18.19 -19.11
CA ALA A 160 -13.11 -17.70 -20.39
C ALA A 160 -13.19 -16.16 -20.49
N LEU A 161 -14.25 -15.55 -19.98
CA LEU A 161 -14.43 -14.09 -19.98
C LEU A 161 -13.44 -13.40 -19.03
N LEU A 162 -13.12 -14.04 -17.91
CA LEU A 162 -12.13 -13.53 -16.95
C LEU A 162 -10.73 -13.55 -17.56
N GLU A 163 -10.35 -14.64 -18.21
CA GLU A 163 -9.08 -14.77 -18.93
C GLU A 163 -8.96 -13.72 -20.04
N GLN A 164 -10.02 -13.49 -20.80
CA GLN A 164 -10.04 -12.48 -21.87
C GLN A 164 -9.91 -11.05 -21.32
N ARG A 165 -10.58 -10.72 -20.21
CA ARG A 165 -10.42 -9.44 -19.51
C ARG A 165 -9.02 -9.26 -18.93
N TYR A 166 -8.44 -10.29 -18.32
CA TYR A 166 -7.06 -10.24 -17.82
C TYR A 166 -6.04 -10.08 -18.94
N ALA A 167 -6.22 -10.78 -20.07
CA ALA A 167 -5.35 -10.65 -21.24
C ALA A 167 -5.42 -9.24 -21.83
N ALA A 168 -6.62 -8.68 -21.97
CA ALA A 168 -6.82 -7.32 -22.43
C ALA A 168 -6.21 -6.28 -21.46
N LEU A 169 -6.38 -6.47 -20.15
CA LEU A 169 -5.79 -5.56 -19.14
C LEU A 169 -4.25 -5.65 -19.11
N ARG A 170 -3.67 -6.85 -19.24
CA ARG A 170 -2.22 -7.04 -19.40
C ARG A 170 -1.69 -6.33 -20.64
N ALA A 171 -2.40 -6.41 -21.76
CA ALA A 171 -2.04 -5.67 -22.98
C ALA A 171 -2.07 -4.15 -22.76
N GLN A 172 -3.09 -3.63 -22.05
CA GLN A 172 -3.20 -2.21 -21.71
C GLN A 172 -2.09 -1.74 -20.75
N VAL A 173 -1.74 -2.55 -19.73
CA VAL A 173 -0.64 -2.25 -18.79
C VAL A 173 0.72 -2.29 -19.50
N ASN A 174 0.91 -3.16 -20.48
CA ASN A 174 2.13 -3.20 -21.31
C ASN A 174 2.29 -1.94 -22.18
N HIS A 175 1.19 -1.35 -22.68
CA HIS A 175 1.22 -0.04 -23.33
C HIS A 175 1.52 1.11 -22.35
N ALA A 176 1.02 1.04 -21.11
CA ALA A 176 1.33 2.04 -20.07
C ALA A 176 2.80 1.99 -19.61
N ARG A 177 3.43 0.80 -19.62
CA ARG A 177 4.86 0.63 -19.30
C ARG A 177 5.78 1.16 -20.42
N ARG A 178 5.40 0.99 -21.69
CA ARG A 178 6.13 1.59 -22.84
C ARG A 178 6.14 3.11 -22.80
N ARG A 179 5.07 3.76 -22.31
CA ARG A 179 5.06 5.22 -22.13
C ARG A 179 6.06 5.66 -21.06
N ARG A 180 6.13 5.00 -19.89
CA ARG A 180 7.12 5.34 -18.85
C ARG A 180 8.57 5.06 -19.23
N VAL A 181 8.85 3.99 -19.98
CA VAL A 181 10.20 3.67 -20.48
C VAL A 181 10.60 4.57 -21.65
N GLY A 182 9.64 4.99 -22.48
CA GLY A 182 9.85 5.92 -23.57
C GLY A 182 10.31 7.31 -23.08
N TRP A 183 9.70 7.86 -22.02
CA TRP A 183 10.14 9.13 -21.43
C TRP A 183 11.53 9.05 -20.79
N THR A 184 11.94 7.90 -20.26
CA THR A 184 13.29 7.72 -19.69
C THR A 184 14.38 7.57 -20.76
N LEU A 185 14.09 6.92 -21.90
CA LEU A 185 15.04 6.78 -23.01
C LEU A 185 15.16 8.08 -23.83
N ALA A 186 14.04 8.77 -24.08
CA ALA A 186 14.04 10.05 -24.79
C ALA A 186 14.79 11.15 -24.02
N GLY A 187 14.69 11.17 -22.69
CA GLY A 187 15.47 12.07 -21.85
C GLY A 187 16.98 11.80 -21.89
N PHE A 188 17.38 10.52 -21.94
CA PHE A 188 18.80 10.14 -22.03
C PHE A 188 19.42 10.54 -23.38
N ALA A 189 18.72 10.33 -24.50
CA ALA A 189 19.21 10.70 -25.83
C ALA A 189 19.40 12.22 -25.98
N ALA A 190 18.46 13.03 -25.47
CA ALA A 190 18.58 14.48 -25.50
C ALA A 190 19.80 14.99 -24.69
N THR A 191 20.10 14.34 -23.57
CA THR A 191 21.22 14.74 -22.69
C THR A 191 22.58 14.42 -23.31
N VAL A 192 22.73 13.26 -23.97
CA VAL A 192 23.98 12.88 -24.67
C VAL A 192 24.26 13.80 -25.86
N ILE A 193 23.23 14.18 -26.62
CA ILE A 193 23.38 15.11 -27.74
C ILE A 193 23.80 16.51 -27.26
N SER A 194 23.22 17.00 -26.16
CA SER A 194 23.64 18.30 -25.57
C SER A 194 25.09 18.29 -25.09
N ILE A 195 25.57 17.20 -24.49
CA ILE A 195 26.96 17.09 -24.03
C ILE A 195 27.93 17.05 -25.23
N ALA A 196 27.61 16.29 -26.28
CA ALA A 196 28.47 16.19 -27.46
C ALA A 196 28.58 17.50 -28.26
N VAL A 197 27.50 18.30 -28.30
CA VAL A 197 27.47 19.55 -29.08
C VAL A 197 28.09 20.73 -28.32
N PHE A 198 27.97 20.78 -26.99
CA PHE A 198 28.39 21.96 -26.21
C PHE A 198 29.74 21.83 -25.49
N LEU A 199 30.27 20.62 -25.26
CA LEU A 199 31.61 20.46 -24.66
C LEU A 199 32.76 21.04 -25.51
N PRO A 200 32.80 20.88 -26.85
CA PRO A 200 33.93 21.34 -27.65
C PRO A 200 34.11 22.87 -27.63
N GLY A 201 33.01 23.63 -27.55
CA GLY A 201 33.05 25.09 -27.49
C GLY A 201 33.51 25.65 -26.14
N LEU A 202 33.30 24.91 -25.06
CA LEU A 202 33.65 25.33 -23.70
C LEU A 202 35.13 25.07 -23.37
N VAL A 203 35.72 24.01 -23.92
CA VAL A 203 37.16 23.73 -23.80
C VAL A 203 37.99 24.76 -24.58
N ALA A 204 37.49 25.21 -25.74
CA ALA A 204 38.15 26.24 -26.54
C ALA A 204 38.21 27.62 -25.84
N ALA A 205 37.22 27.94 -25.00
CA ALA A 205 37.12 29.23 -24.30
C ALA A 205 37.94 29.33 -23.00
N ILE A 206 38.46 28.20 -22.48
CA ILE A 206 39.28 28.16 -21.25
C ILE A 206 40.79 28.12 -21.58
N LEU A 207 41.15 27.81 -22.83
CA LEU A 207 42.54 27.69 -23.30
C LEU A 207 43.05 28.93 -24.09
N THR A 208 42.29 30.02 -24.09
CA THR A 208 42.66 31.34 -24.66
C THR A 208 42.64 32.40 -23.58
#